data_AF-A0A496RKX2-F1
#
_entry.id   AF-A0A496RKX2-F1
#
_cell.length_a   1.000
_cell.length_b   1.000
_cell.length_c   1.000
_cell.angle_alpha   90.00
_cell.angle_beta   90.00
_cell.angle_gamma   90.00
#
_symmetry.space_group_name_H-M   'P 1'
#
loop_
_entity.id
_entity.type
_entity.pdbx_description
1 polymer ?
#
loop_
_entity_poly.entity_id
_entity_poly.type
_entity_poly.pdbx_seq_one_letter_code
_entity_poly.pdbx_strand_id
1 'polypeptide(L)' 'MAVLLNSFLILIVLASLTIGVFFMKKPGLAIEIQRRFYERINWRIAPISMAREIRNTRIMGLFVIIITALCILLLLLSG' A
#
# COMPACT_ATOMS: atom_id res chain seq x y z
N MET A 1 27.91 3.54 4.46
CA MET A 1 26.64 3.91 5.15
C MET A 1 25.61 4.48 4.18
N ALA A 2 25.93 5.51 3.39
CA ALA A 2 25.01 6.09 2.38
C ALA A 2 24.51 5.10 1.31
N VAL A 3 25.38 4.21 0.80
CA VAL A 3 24.99 3.21 -0.23
C VAL A 3 23.96 2.19 0.31
N LEU A 4 24.12 1.74 1.56
CA LEU A 4 23.19 0.83 2.22
C LEU A 4 21.83 1.50 2.47
N LEU A 5 21.85 2.77 2.89
CA LEU A 5 20.63 3.58 3.07
C LEU A 5 19.88 3.75 1.74
N ASN A 6 20.58 4.09 0.65
CA ASN A 6 19.97 4.26 -0.66
C ASN A 6 19.36 2.96 -1.19
N SER A 7 20.06 1.84 -1.03
CA SER A 7 19.57 0.52 -1.43
C SER A 7 18.29 0.14 -0.67
N PHE A 8 18.24 0.43 0.64
CA PHE A 8 17.07 0.20 1.47
C PHE A 8 15.87 1.07 1.05
N LEU A 9 16.09 2.35 0.74
CA LEU A 9 15.03 3.26 0.27
C LEU A 9 14.45 2.80 -1.07
N ILE A 10 15.29 2.33 -1.99
CA ILE A 10 14.83 1.77 -3.27
C ILE A 10 13.92 0.57 -3.04
N LEU A 11 14.27 -0.34 -2.11
CA LEU A 11 13.42 -1.48 -1.77
C LEU A 11 12.05 -1.05 -1.21
N ILE A 12 12.02 -0.04 -0.34
CA ILE A 12 10.77 0.51 0.22
C ILE A 12 9.90 1.11 -0.90
N VAL A 13 10.50 1.85 -1.83
CA VAL A 13 9.79 2.46 -2.96
C VAL A 13 9.18 1.38 -3.85
N LEU A 14 9.94 0.35 -4.21
CA LEU A 14 9.47 -0.75 -5.04
C LEU A 14 8.34 -1.54 -4.36
N ALA A 15 8.48 -1.80 -3.06
CA ALA A 15 7.43 -2.44 -2.26
C ALA A 15 6.16 -1.59 -2.21
N SER A 16 6.29 -0.29 -1.93
CA SER A 16 5.15 0.65 -1.86
C SER A 16 4.40 0.76 -3.18
N LEU A 17 5.12 0.87 -4.32
CA LEU A 17 4.52 0.87 -5.65
C LEU A 17 3.75 -0.44 -5.91
N THR A 18 4.35 -1.58 -5.59
CA THR A 18 3.73 -2.90 -5.78
C THR A 18 2.45 -3.02 -4.95
N ILE A 19 2.48 -2.60 -3.68
CA ILE A 19 1.32 -2.61 -2.78
C ILE A 19 0.23 -1.66 -3.26
N GLY A 20 0.58 -0.44 -3.66
CA GLY A 20 -0.37 0.55 -4.18
C GLY A 20 -1.10 0.04 -5.43
N VAL A 21 -0.35 -0.53 -6.39
CA VAL A 21 -0.91 -1.16 -7.59
C VAL A 21 -1.79 -2.36 -7.23
N PHE A 22 -1.36 -3.19 -6.28
CA PHE A 22 -2.13 -4.34 -5.79
C PHE A 22 -3.48 -3.90 -5.21
N PHE A 23 -3.52 -2.87 -4.36
CA PHE A 23 -4.76 -2.34 -3.78
C PHE A 23 -5.69 -1.76 -4.85
N MET A 24 -5.17 -1.07 -5.86
CA MET A 24 -5.98 -0.55 -6.97
C MET A 24 -6.58 -1.66 -7.84
N LYS A 25 -5.76 -2.66 -8.22
CA LYS A 25 -6.17 -3.70 -9.18
C LYS A 25 -6.96 -4.84 -8.55
N LYS A 26 -6.67 -5.18 -7.29
CA LYS A 26 -7.26 -6.34 -6.58
C LYS A 26 -7.78 -5.96 -5.19
N PRO A 27 -8.65 -4.92 -5.06
CA PRO A 27 -9.11 -4.42 -3.76
C PRO A 27 -9.85 -5.49 -2.94
N GLY A 28 -10.66 -6.34 -3.58
CA GLY A 28 -11.36 -7.42 -2.87
C GLY A 28 -10.41 -8.45 -2.24
N LEU A 29 -9.30 -8.76 -2.90
CA LEU A 29 -8.30 -9.67 -2.34
C LEU A 29 -7.53 -9.00 -1.20
N ALA A 30 -7.22 -7.70 -1.32
CA ALA A 30 -6.60 -6.93 -0.25
C ALA A 30 -7.47 -6.92 1.03
N ILE A 31 -8.78 -6.68 0.87
CA ILE A 31 -9.75 -6.71 1.98
C ILE A 31 -9.83 -8.11 2.59
N GLU A 32 -9.80 -9.18 1.78
CA GLU A 32 -9.84 -10.55 2.30
C GLU A 32 -8.56 -10.92 3.06
N ILE A 33 -7.38 -10.54 2.55
CA ILE A 33 -6.11 -10.72 3.26
C ILE A 33 -6.16 -9.98 4.60
N GLN A 34 -6.64 -8.74 4.60
CA GLN A 34 -6.84 -7.96 5.82
C GLN A 34 -7.76 -8.72 6.78
N ARG A 35 -8.95 -9.13 6.34
CA ARG A 35 -9.91 -9.86 7.18
C ARG A 35 -9.28 -11.11 7.82
N ARG A 36 -8.58 -11.93 7.04
CA ARG A 36 -7.89 -13.13 7.55
C ARG A 36 -6.78 -12.80 8.55
N PHE A 37 -6.08 -11.69 8.36
CA PHE A 37 -5.07 -11.23 9.32
C PHE A 37 -5.73 -10.83 10.64
N TYR A 38 -6.81 -10.05 10.61
CA TYR A 38 -7.54 -9.64 11.80
C TYR A 38 -8.19 -10.83 12.53
N GLU A 39 -8.65 -11.85 11.80
CA GLU A 39 -9.17 -13.09 12.41
C GLU A 39 -8.12 -13.82 13.26
N ARG A 40 -6.83 -13.78 12.87
CA ARG A 40 -5.73 -14.41 13.65
C ARG A 40 -5.55 -13.81 15.04
N ILE A 41 -5.93 -12.55 15.23
CA ILE A 41 -5.90 -11.86 16.52
C ILE A 41 -7.28 -11.86 17.20
N ASN A 42 -8.16 -12.80 16.83
CA ASN A 42 -9.56 -12.92 17.29
C ASN A 42 -10.44 -11.69 17.00
N TRP A 43 -10.03 -10.82 16.07
CA TRP A 43 -10.83 -9.66 15.68
C TRP A 43 -11.61 -9.96 14.40
N ARG A 44 -12.93 -10.06 14.51
CA ARG A 44 -13.81 -10.31 13.35
C ARG A 44 -14.26 -8.98 12.74
N ILE A 45 -13.59 -8.55 11.67
CA ILE A 45 -14.02 -7.39 10.87
C ILE A 45 -15.00 -7.87 9.80
N ALA A 46 -16.18 -7.23 9.74
CA ALA A 46 -17.12 -7.37 8.64
C ALA A 46 -17.26 -6.04 7.89
N PRO A 47 -17.26 -6.04 6.55
CA PRO A 47 -17.46 -4.81 5.79
C PRO A 47 -18.88 -4.30 6.00
N ILE A 48 -19.04 -3.03 6.36
CA ILE A 48 -20.37 -2.38 6.47
C ILE A 48 -21.03 -2.33 5.07
N SER A 49 -20.23 -2.05 4.04
CA SER A 49 -20.65 -2.10 2.65
C SER A 49 -19.47 -2.47 1.78
N MET A 50 -19.51 -3.66 1.17
CA MET A 50 -18.42 -4.16 0.33
C MET A 50 -18.11 -3.22 -0.84
N ALA A 51 -19.13 -2.59 -1.43
CA ALA A 51 -18.94 -1.61 -2.51
C ALA A 51 -18.18 -0.36 -2.05
N ARG A 52 -18.47 0.15 -0.84
CA ARG A 52 -17.75 1.29 -0.26
C ARG A 52 -16.31 0.93 0.07
N GLU A 53 -16.09 -0.24 0.69
CA GLU A 53 -14.74 -0.71 1.00
C GLU A 53 -13.90 -0.88 -0.26
N ILE A 54 -14.43 -1.51 -1.32
CA ILE A 54 -13.72 -1.65 -2.61
C ILE A 54 -13.29 -0.29 -3.17
N ARG A 55 -14.19 0.70 -3.15
CA ARG A 55 -13.89 2.05 -3.62
C ARG A 55 -12.81 2.70 -2.76
N ASN A 56 -12.91 2.60 -1.44
CA ASN A 56 -11.96 3.16 -0.51
C ASN A 56 -10.58 2.51 -0.64
N THR A 57 -10.50 1.18 -0.77
CA THR A 57 -9.25 0.46 -0.99
C THR A 57 -8.59 0.84 -2.32
N ARG A 58 -9.38 1.06 -3.39
CA ARG A 58 -8.85 1.59 -4.66
C ARG A 58 -8.27 2.99 -4.49
N ILE A 59 -9.00 3.88 -3.81
CA ILE A 59 -8.54 5.24 -3.52
C ILE A 59 -7.27 5.20 -2.67
N MET A 60 -7.21 4.34 -1.66
CA MET A 60 -6.03 4.12 -0.82
C MET A 60 -4.83 3.66 -1.66
N GLY A 61 -5.02 2.70 -2.57
CA GLY A 61 -3.97 2.28 -3.50
C GLY A 61 -3.46 3.43 -4.37
N LEU A 62 -4.35 4.27 -4.89
CA LEU A 62 -3.99 5.47 -5.65
C LEU A 62 -3.19 6.47 -4.79
N PHE A 63 -3.62 6.72 -3.56
CA PHE A 63 -2.89 7.59 -2.62
C PHE A 63 -1.48 7.06 -2.35
N VAL A 64 -1.31 5.75 -2.13
CA VAL A 64 0.01 5.13 -1.94
C VAL A 64 0.90 5.35 -3.16
N ILE A 65 0.38 5.19 -4.38
CA ILE A 65 1.14 5.44 -5.61
C ILE A 65 1.57 6.90 -5.71
N ILE A 66 0.64 7.85 -5.46
CA ILE A 66 0.93 9.29 -5.51
C ILE A 66 2.00 9.67 -4.49
N ILE A 67 1.85 9.25 -3.24
CA ILE A 67 2.84 9.53 -2.18
C ILE A 67 4.19 8.91 -2.54
N THR A 68 4.21 7.68 -3.06
CA THR A 68 5.46 7.03 -3.47
C THR A 68 6.14 7.79 -4.61
N ALA A 69 5.39 8.29 -5.59
CA ALA A 69 5.91 9.12 -6.66
C ALA A 69 6.50 10.45 -6.13
N LEU A 70 5.85 11.08 -5.15
CA LEU A 70 6.36 12.28 -4.48
C LEU A 70 7.64 11.98 -3.70
N CYS A 71 7.72 10.86 -2.99
CA CYS A 71 8.94 10.44 -2.29
C CYS A 71 10.09 10.20 -3.28
N ILE A 72 9.84 9.56 -4.42
CA ILE A 72 10.86 9.40 -5.48
C ILE A 72 11.36 10.77 -5.94
N LEU A 73 10.44 11.69 -6.24
CA LEU A 73 10.80 13.04 -6.68
C LEU A 73 11.67 13.76 -5.64
N LEU A 74 11.28 13.71 -4.36
CA LEU A 74 12.06 14.33 -3.28
C LEU A 74 13.45 13.70 -3.14
N LEU A 75 13.57 12.37 -3.26
CA LEU A 75 14.86 11.68 -3.24
C LEU A 75 15.75 12.13 -4.40
N LEU A 76 15.21 12.25 -5.61
CA LEU A 76 15.94 12.73 -6.78
C LEU A 76 16.39 14.18 -6.65
N LEU A 77 15.59 15.04 -5.99
CA LEU A 77 15.96 16.43 -5.73
C LEU A 77 16.95 16.61 -4.57
N SER A 78 17.08 15.60 -3.72
CA SER A 78 17.99 15.60 -2.56
C SER A 78 19.38 15.03 -2.85
N GLY A 79 19.55 14.39 -4.01
CA GLY A 79 20.85 13.93 -4.51
C GLY A 79 21.59 15.03 -5.25
#